data_AF-A0A834LHY6-F1
#
_entry.id   AF-A0A834LHY6-F1
#
_cell.length_a   1.000
_cell.length_b   1.000
_cell.length_c   1.000
_cell.angle_alpha   90.00
_cell.angle_beta   90.00
_cell.angle_gamma   90.00
#
_symmetry.space_group_name_H-M   'P 1'
#
loop_
_entity.id
_entity.type
_entity.pdbx_description
1 polymer ?
#
loop_
_entity_poly.entity_id
_entity_poly.type
_entity_poly.pdbx_seq_one_letter_code
_entity_poly.pdbx_strand_id
1 'polypeptide(L)'
;MTLMSRWWKDLDVARKLPFARDRVVECYFWIQGVYFEPQYFLARRFLTKVIALTSIMDDIYDVYGTLEELALFTDAIQRWDITALDQLPEYMKLCYQALLDAYNMIDEEMAKEGRSYCVDYAKSAMKDLVRAYFEEAKWCHEGYVPSMEEYMRVALVTGAYKMLATTSFVGMGDLVTKEAFEWVLSDPLILQAASVICRLMDDMVSHKVI
;
A
#
# COMPACT_ATOMS: atom_id res chain seq x y z
N MET A 1 -12.90 3.93 -14.91
CA MET A 1 -13.27 4.93 -13.87
C MET A 1 -14.59 4.62 -13.15
N THR A 2 -15.73 4.41 -13.81
CA THR A 2 -17.05 4.30 -13.14
C THR A 2 -17.16 3.25 -12.02
N LEU A 3 -16.57 2.05 -12.19
CA LEU A 3 -16.57 1.01 -11.14
C LEU A 3 -15.72 1.40 -9.94
N MET A 4 -14.60 2.09 -10.17
CA MET A 4 -13.71 2.57 -9.11
C MET A 4 -14.38 3.70 -8.32
N SER A 5 -15.01 4.66 -9.02
CA SER A 5 -15.74 5.75 -8.38
C SER A 5 -16.92 5.25 -7.53
N ARG A 6 -17.63 4.20 -7.98
CA ARG A 6 -18.68 3.57 -7.16
C ARG A 6 -18.10 2.92 -5.91
N TRP A 7 -17.10 2.06 -6.07
CA TRP A 7 -16.43 1.40 -4.93
C TRP A 7 -15.92 2.42 -3.90
N TRP A 8 -15.27 3.49 -4.34
CA TRP A 8 -14.78 4.55 -3.44
C TRP A 8 -15.92 5.29 -2.73
N LYS A 9 -17.01 5.57 -3.45
CA LYS A 9 -18.20 6.18 -2.87
C LYS A 9 -18.87 5.29 -1.84
N ASP A 10 -18.90 3.98 -2.07
CA ASP A 10 -19.49 3.00 -1.14
C ASP A 10 -18.68 2.84 0.16
N LEU A 11 -17.35 3.01 0.08
CA LEU A 11 -16.50 3.11 1.29
C LEU A 11 -16.84 4.34 2.14
N ASP A 12 -17.27 5.43 1.50
CA ASP A 12 -17.67 6.69 2.15
C ASP A 12 -16.55 7.29 3.01
N VAL A 13 -15.33 7.28 2.45
CA VAL A 13 -14.08 7.72 3.12
C VAL A 13 -14.21 9.16 3.61
N ALA A 14 -14.74 10.07 2.79
CA ALA A 14 -14.88 11.49 3.14
C ALA A 14 -15.69 11.73 4.44
N ARG A 15 -16.70 10.90 4.72
CA ARG A 15 -17.51 11.03 5.94
C ARG A 15 -16.96 10.22 7.09
N LYS A 16 -16.50 8.98 6.83
CA LYS A 16 -16.07 8.06 7.88
C LYS A 16 -14.62 8.27 8.34
N LEU A 17 -13.78 8.82 7.48
CA LEU A 17 -12.36 9.10 7.71
C LEU A 17 -12.05 10.55 7.28
N PRO A 18 -12.56 11.55 8.00
CA PRO A 18 -12.44 12.96 7.60
C PRO A 18 -11.00 13.50 7.61
N PHE A 19 -10.07 12.78 8.25
CA PHE A 19 -8.65 13.10 8.25
C PHE A 19 -7.93 12.61 6.98
N ALA A 20 -8.49 11.62 6.27
CA ALA A 20 -7.85 11.01 5.12
C ALA A 20 -8.04 11.87 3.86
N ARG A 21 -7.00 11.97 3.05
CA ARG A 21 -7.00 12.70 1.78
C ARG A 21 -7.82 11.93 0.74
N ASP A 22 -8.73 12.62 0.05
CA ASP A 22 -9.36 12.04 -1.15
C ASP A 22 -8.38 12.12 -2.32
N ARG A 23 -7.85 10.96 -2.73
CA ARG A 23 -6.81 10.81 -3.76
C ARG A 23 -7.16 9.76 -4.81
N VAL A 24 -8.39 9.26 -4.84
CA VAL A 24 -8.72 8.10 -5.70
C VAL A 24 -8.51 8.37 -7.19
N VAL A 25 -8.70 9.62 -7.63
CA VAL A 25 -8.50 10.02 -9.03
C VAL A 25 -7.02 10.08 -9.38
N GLU A 26 -6.20 10.66 -8.50
CA GLU A 26 -4.74 10.73 -8.60
C GLU A 26 -4.14 9.32 -8.56
N CYS A 27 -4.58 8.48 -7.63
CA CYS A 27 -4.23 7.08 -7.54
C CYS A 27 -4.51 6.34 -8.85
N TYR A 28 -5.72 6.48 -9.40
CA TYR A 28 -6.06 5.87 -10.68
C TYR A 28 -5.16 6.39 -11.80
N PHE A 29 -4.87 7.69 -11.83
CA PHE A 29 -4.00 8.30 -12.82
C PHE A 29 -2.55 7.78 -12.73
N TRP A 30 -1.99 7.62 -11.53
CA TRP A 30 -0.68 7.01 -11.34
C TRP A 30 -0.65 5.56 -11.82
N ILE A 31 -1.69 4.77 -11.52
CA ILE A 31 -1.78 3.38 -11.97
C ILE A 31 -1.94 3.26 -13.49
N GLN A 32 -2.62 4.21 -14.13
CA GLN A 32 -2.65 4.29 -15.60
C GLN A 32 -1.25 4.49 -16.19
N GLY A 33 -0.33 5.15 -15.47
CA GLY A 33 1.07 5.29 -15.89
C GLY A 33 1.89 4.01 -15.80
N VAL A 34 1.52 3.07 -14.92
CA VAL A 34 2.18 1.75 -14.79
C VAL A 34 1.90 0.87 -16.01
N TYR A 35 0.65 0.84 -16.45
CA TYR A 35 0.23 0.18 -17.70
C TYR A 35 -1.09 0.77 -18.18
N PHE A 36 -1.14 1.26 -19.42
CA PHE A 36 -2.35 1.90 -19.99
C PHE A 36 -3.13 0.96 -20.92
N GLU A 37 -2.53 -0.15 -21.32
CA GLU A 37 -3.03 -1.03 -22.36
C GLU A 37 -4.33 -1.75 -21.95
N PRO A 38 -5.26 -2.03 -22.88
CA PRO A 38 -6.56 -2.58 -22.54
C PRO A 38 -6.52 -3.92 -21.79
N GLN A 39 -5.56 -4.80 -22.09
CA GLN A 39 -5.42 -6.12 -21.47
C GLN A 39 -5.16 -6.05 -19.96
N TYR A 40 -4.56 -4.95 -19.47
CA TYR A 40 -4.26 -4.76 -18.05
C TYR A 40 -5.39 -4.10 -17.27
N PHE A 41 -6.62 -4.11 -17.80
CA PHE A 41 -7.79 -3.53 -17.12
C PHE A 41 -7.97 -4.08 -15.69
N LEU A 42 -7.85 -5.39 -15.52
CA LEU A 42 -8.01 -6.04 -14.22
C LEU A 42 -6.87 -5.68 -13.27
N ALA A 43 -5.63 -5.71 -13.77
CA ALA A 43 -4.45 -5.28 -13.03
C ALA A 43 -4.58 -3.84 -12.52
N ARG A 44 -5.03 -2.90 -13.38
CA ARG A 44 -5.28 -1.52 -12.98
C ARG A 44 -6.34 -1.42 -11.90
N ARG A 45 -7.41 -2.20 -12.00
CA ARG A 45 -8.47 -2.22 -10.99
C ARG A 45 -7.93 -2.67 -9.63
N PHE A 46 -7.10 -3.72 -9.59
CA PHE A 46 -6.48 -4.21 -8.37
C PHE A 46 -5.53 -3.18 -7.77
N LEU A 47 -4.58 -2.73 -8.58
CA LEU A 47 -3.53 -1.84 -8.11
C LEU A 47 -4.10 -0.48 -7.67
N THR A 48 -5.14 0.04 -8.35
CA THR A 48 -5.80 1.29 -7.93
C THR A 48 -6.48 1.15 -6.57
N LYS A 49 -7.13 0.01 -6.29
CA LYS A 49 -7.72 -0.23 -4.96
C LYS A 49 -6.65 -0.29 -3.89
N VAL A 50 -5.56 -1.01 -4.16
CA VAL A 50 -4.45 -1.19 -3.21
C VAL A 50 -3.79 0.16 -2.90
N ILE A 51 -3.38 0.94 -3.91
CA ILE A 51 -2.73 2.24 -3.69
C ILE A 51 -3.65 3.24 -2.98
N ALA A 52 -4.96 3.23 -3.26
CA ALA A 52 -5.91 4.12 -2.58
C ALA A 52 -6.04 3.78 -1.09
N LEU A 53 -6.06 2.48 -0.75
CA LEU A 53 -6.06 2.04 0.64
C LEU A 53 -4.72 2.29 1.33
N THR A 54 -3.60 2.12 0.61
CA THR A 54 -2.27 2.51 1.10
C THR A 54 -2.21 4.00 1.44
N SER A 55 -2.78 4.87 0.61
CA SER A 55 -2.85 6.31 0.90
C SER A 55 -3.66 6.63 2.15
N ILE A 56 -4.70 5.86 2.46
CA ILE A 56 -5.43 6.02 3.73
C ILE A 56 -4.57 5.55 4.91
N MET A 57 -3.87 4.42 4.76
CA MET A 57 -2.98 3.91 5.80
C MET A 57 -1.84 4.91 6.08
N ASP A 58 -1.23 5.48 5.04
CA ASP A 58 -0.25 6.57 5.12
C ASP A 58 -0.77 7.72 6.02
N ASP A 59 -1.99 8.21 5.76
CA ASP A 59 -2.61 9.27 6.59
C ASP A 59 -2.86 8.82 8.04
N ILE A 60 -3.17 7.54 8.27
CA ILE A 60 -3.33 6.98 9.61
C ILE A 60 -1.99 7.00 10.35
N TYR A 61 -0.90 6.55 9.72
CA TYR A 61 0.43 6.48 10.35
C TYR A 61 1.07 7.86 10.56
N ASP A 62 0.87 8.80 9.63
CA ASP A 62 1.55 10.10 9.65
C ASP A 62 0.85 11.17 10.48
N VAL A 63 -0.50 11.16 10.51
CA VAL A 63 -1.26 12.32 10.99
C VAL A 63 -2.17 11.99 12.16
N TYR A 64 -2.84 10.83 12.13
CA TYR A 64 -4.01 10.62 12.98
C TYR A 64 -3.83 9.58 14.10
N GLY A 65 -3.14 8.48 13.83
CA GLY A 65 -3.01 7.39 14.79
C GLY A 65 -2.07 7.69 15.94
N THR A 66 -2.47 7.29 17.15
CA THR A 66 -1.54 7.26 18.30
C THR A 66 -0.61 6.06 18.20
N LEU A 67 0.59 6.12 18.80
CA LEU A 67 1.59 5.05 18.67
C LEU A 67 1.05 3.69 19.15
N GLU A 68 0.23 3.68 20.20
CA GLU A 68 -0.44 2.48 20.72
C GLU A 68 -1.46 1.92 19.72
N GLU A 69 -2.26 2.77 19.08
CA GLU A 69 -3.22 2.35 18.04
C GLU A 69 -2.49 1.85 16.79
N LEU A 70 -1.40 2.51 16.39
CA LEU A 70 -0.57 2.11 15.25
C LEU A 70 0.09 0.75 15.49
N ALA A 71 0.47 0.43 16.73
CA ALA A 71 0.97 -0.90 17.07
C ALA A 71 -0.10 -1.99 16.85
N LEU A 72 -1.34 -1.74 17.29
CA LEU A 72 -2.47 -2.66 17.08
C LEU A 72 -2.78 -2.83 15.59
N PHE A 73 -2.79 -1.73 14.84
CA PHE A 73 -3.05 -1.75 13.40
C PHE A 73 -1.97 -2.50 12.62
N THR A 74 -0.71 -2.27 12.97
CA THR A 74 0.44 -2.98 12.42
C THR A 74 0.30 -4.48 12.67
N ASP A 75 0.04 -4.89 13.91
CA ASP A 75 -0.13 -6.30 14.28
C ASP A 75 -1.32 -6.94 13.55
N ALA A 76 -2.45 -6.25 13.45
CA ALA A 76 -3.61 -6.73 12.68
C ALA A 76 -3.25 -7.00 11.20
N ILE A 77 -2.49 -6.10 10.56
CA ILE A 77 -2.03 -6.29 9.18
C ILE A 77 -0.98 -7.40 9.08
N GLN A 78 -0.08 -7.54 10.07
CA GLN A 78 0.87 -8.66 10.10
C GLN A 78 0.15 -10.02 10.23
N ARG A 79 -0.92 -10.10 11.02
CA ARG A 79 -1.74 -11.32 11.16
C ARG A 79 -2.58 -11.60 9.92
N TRP A 80 -3.14 -10.56 9.31
CA TRP A 80 -4.01 -10.64 8.13
C TRP A 80 -5.24 -11.52 8.37
N ASP A 81 -5.93 -11.30 9.49
CA ASP A 81 -7.09 -12.07 9.93
C ASP A 81 -8.24 -11.13 10.31
N ILE A 82 -9.44 -11.45 9.82
CA ILE A 82 -10.68 -10.72 10.11
C ILE A 82 -10.95 -10.61 11.62
N THR A 83 -10.51 -11.59 12.41
CA THR A 83 -10.67 -11.59 13.87
C THR A 83 -9.89 -10.46 14.57
N ALA A 84 -8.91 -9.86 13.89
CA ALA A 84 -8.18 -8.71 14.42
C ALA A 84 -9.01 -7.41 14.41
N LEU A 85 -10.13 -7.34 13.67
CA LEU A 85 -11.00 -6.17 13.62
C LEU A 85 -11.49 -5.72 14.99
N ASP A 86 -11.85 -6.68 15.86
CA ASP A 86 -12.42 -6.38 17.18
C ASP A 86 -11.43 -5.69 18.12
N GLN A 87 -10.13 -5.77 17.80
CA GLN A 87 -9.06 -5.16 18.58
C GLN A 87 -8.71 -3.74 18.11
N LEU A 88 -9.25 -3.31 16.97
CA LEU A 88 -8.92 -2.01 16.37
C LEU A 88 -9.89 -0.91 16.81
N PRO A 89 -9.43 0.35 16.90
CA PRO A 89 -10.30 1.52 16.98
C PRO A 89 -11.29 1.58 15.82
N GLU A 90 -12.49 2.12 16.06
CA GLU A 90 -13.60 2.10 15.11
C GLU A 90 -13.25 2.71 13.74
N TYR A 91 -12.43 3.76 13.70
CA TYR A 91 -12.01 4.40 12.45
C TYR A 91 -11.03 3.52 11.64
N MET A 92 -10.15 2.77 12.30
CA MET A 92 -9.20 1.87 11.64
C MET A 92 -9.88 0.62 11.06
N LYS A 93 -10.98 0.17 11.67
CA LYS A 93 -11.75 -1.00 11.21
C LYS A 93 -12.20 -0.86 9.76
N LEU A 94 -12.65 0.34 9.36
CA LEU A 94 -13.08 0.58 7.98
C LEU A 94 -11.92 0.35 7.00
N CYS A 95 -10.75 0.91 7.27
CA CYS A 95 -9.57 0.77 6.42
C CYS A 95 -9.12 -0.70 6.39
N TYR A 96 -9.05 -1.37 7.55
CA TYR A 96 -8.65 -2.76 7.64
C TYR A 96 -9.60 -3.71 6.91
N GLN A 97 -10.91 -3.58 7.11
CA GLN A 97 -11.91 -4.37 6.40
C GLN A 97 -11.80 -4.15 4.88
N ALA A 98 -11.68 -2.91 4.43
CA ALA A 98 -11.55 -2.60 3.02
C ALA A 98 -10.26 -3.18 2.40
N LEU A 99 -9.16 -3.25 3.17
CA LEU A 99 -7.92 -3.93 2.79
C LEU A 99 -8.14 -5.43 2.61
N LEU A 100 -8.74 -6.10 3.59
CA LEU A 100 -9.04 -7.52 3.51
C LEU A 100 -9.96 -7.83 2.32
N ASP A 101 -11.03 -7.05 2.13
CA ASP A 101 -11.97 -7.22 1.03
C ASP A 101 -11.32 -7.00 -0.33
N ALA A 102 -10.40 -6.03 -0.45
CA ALA A 102 -9.67 -5.78 -1.68
C ALA A 102 -8.78 -6.98 -2.04
N TYR A 103 -8.02 -7.52 -1.09
CA TYR A 103 -7.15 -8.67 -1.33
C TYR A 103 -7.92 -9.98 -1.52
N ASN A 104 -9.04 -10.18 -0.83
CA ASN A 104 -9.91 -11.34 -1.06
C ASN A 104 -10.50 -11.32 -2.47
N MET A 105 -10.94 -10.15 -2.95
CA MET A 105 -11.40 -10.00 -4.33
C MET A 105 -10.30 -10.26 -5.36
N ILE A 106 -9.07 -9.82 -5.09
CA ILE A 106 -7.92 -10.16 -5.95
C ILE A 106 -7.69 -11.67 -5.97
N ASP A 107 -7.71 -12.32 -4.80
CA ASP A 107 -7.51 -13.76 -4.66
C ASP A 107 -8.59 -14.58 -5.39
N GLU A 108 -9.86 -14.19 -5.27
CA GLU A 108 -10.97 -14.81 -5.99
C GLU A 108 -10.79 -14.73 -7.52
N GLU A 109 -10.30 -13.60 -8.04
CA GLU A 109 -10.02 -13.47 -9.48
C GLU A 109 -8.79 -14.29 -9.89
N MET A 110 -7.71 -14.28 -9.10
CA MET A 110 -6.51 -15.06 -9.40
C MET A 110 -6.71 -16.57 -9.24
N ALA A 111 -7.61 -17.00 -8.36
CA ALA A 111 -7.97 -18.40 -8.18
C ALA A 111 -8.61 -19.00 -9.44
N LYS A 112 -9.38 -18.21 -10.21
CA LYS A 112 -9.98 -18.65 -11.49
C LYS A 112 -8.91 -19.04 -12.53
N GLU A 113 -7.72 -18.46 -12.42
CA GLU A 113 -6.57 -18.72 -13.29
C GLU A 113 -5.56 -19.70 -12.65
N GLY A 114 -5.81 -20.20 -11.44
CA GLY A 114 -4.85 -21.02 -10.69
C GLY A 114 -3.63 -20.25 -10.18
N ARG A 115 -3.73 -18.91 -10.07
CA ARG A 115 -2.64 -17.98 -9.73
C ARG A 115 -2.81 -17.32 -8.34
N SER A 116 -3.62 -17.91 -7.46
CA SER A 116 -3.86 -17.41 -6.09
C SER A 116 -2.55 -17.17 -5.29
N TYR A 117 -1.51 -17.98 -5.54
CA TYR A 117 -0.18 -17.80 -4.93
C TYR A 117 0.43 -16.39 -5.15
N CYS A 118 0.08 -15.70 -6.24
CA CYS A 118 0.55 -14.33 -6.52
C CYS A 118 0.10 -13.33 -5.44
N VAL A 119 -1.05 -13.58 -4.81
CA VAL A 119 -1.62 -12.69 -3.79
C VAL A 119 -0.79 -12.74 -2.51
N ASP A 120 -0.19 -13.88 -2.17
CA ASP A 120 0.66 -14.00 -0.98
C ASP A 120 1.92 -13.12 -1.09
N TYR A 121 2.49 -12.99 -2.28
CA TYR A 121 3.59 -12.05 -2.54
C TYR A 121 3.16 -10.58 -2.35
N ALA A 122 1.98 -10.21 -2.87
CA ALA A 122 1.44 -8.86 -2.67
C ALA A 122 1.10 -8.57 -1.19
N LYS A 123 0.58 -9.56 -0.45
CA LYS A 123 0.35 -9.46 1.01
C LYS A 123 1.68 -9.27 1.75
N SER A 124 2.72 -10.03 1.39
CA SER A 124 4.05 -9.90 2.00
C SER A 124 4.61 -8.48 1.80
N ALA A 125 4.53 -7.94 0.58
CA ALA A 125 5.02 -6.59 0.31
C ALA A 125 4.23 -5.50 1.06
N MET A 126 2.92 -5.69 1.25
CA MET A 126 2.10 -4.79 2.09
C MET A 126 2.51 -4.88 3.56
N LYS A 127 2.74 -6.10 4.08
CA LYS A 127 3.21 -6.29 5.46
C LYS A 127 4.56 -5.61 5.69
N ASP A 128 5.48 -5.68 4.73
CA ASP A 128 6.78 -5.01 4.79
C ASP A 128 6.61 -3.49 4.85
N LEU A 129 5.76 -2.93 3.98
CA LEU A 129 5.45 -1.50 3.95
C LEU A 129 4.93 -0.99 5.30
N VAL A 130 3.95 -1.70 5.85
CA VAL A 130 3.29 -1.29 7.10
C VAL A 130 4.24 -1.39 8.31
N ARG A 131 5.17 -2.35 8.33
CA ARG A 131 6.23 -2.37 9.34
C ARG A 131 7.14 -1.14 9.24
N ALA A 132 7.45 -0.70 8.03
CA ALA A 132 8.29 0.47 7.80
C ALA A 132 7.56 1.76 8.20
N TYR A 133 6.25 1.89 7.89
CA TYR A 133 5.44 3.02 8.38
C TYR A 133 5.40 3.10 9.91
N PHE A 134 5.27 1.96 10.58
CA PHE A 134 5.31 1.96 12.04
C PHE A 134 6.66 2.39 12.61
N GLU A 135 7.76 2.05 11.93
CA GLU A 135 9.10 2.50 12.33
C GLU A 135 9.29 4.01 12.14
N GLU A 136 8.82 4.58 11.03
CA GLU A 136 8.80 6.04 10.81
C GLU A 136 7.95 6.76 11.87
N ALA A 137 6.77 6.21 12.21
CA ALA A 137 5.90 6.78 13.23
C ALA A 137 6.58 6.79 14.62
N LYS A 138 7.35 5.76 14.97
CA LYS A 138 8.16 5.76 16.21
C LYS A 138 9.21 6.86 16.20
N TRP A 139 9.96 7.00 15.11
CA TRP A 139 10.99 8.05 15.00
C TRP A 139 10.38 9.44 15.17
N CYS A 140 9.23 9.68 14.53
CA CYS A 140 8.49 10.93 14.67
C CYS A 140 8.04 11.16 16.12
N HIS A 141 7.45 10.15 16.76
CA HIS A 141 6.95 10.24 18.14
C HIS A 141 8.07 10.49 19.17
N GLU A 142 9.21 9.82 19.01
CA GLU A 142 10.36 9.95 19.91
C GLU A 142 11.23 11.18 19.63
N GLY A 143 10.96 11.91 18.52
CA GLY A 143 11.82 12.99 18.04
C GLY A 143 13.22 12.50 17.64
N TYR A 144 13.33 11.22 17.28
CA TYR A 144 14.59 10.60 16.88
C TYR A 144 14.93 10.99 15.44
N VAL A 145 16.16 11.49 15.24
CA VAL A 145 16.69 11.82 13.93
C VAL A 145 17.67 10.72 13.51
N PRO A 146 17.30 9.82 12.58
CA PRO A 146 18.18 8.76 12.12
C PRO A 146 19.38 9.29 11.35
N SER A 147 20.46 8.50 11.28
CA SER A 147 21.50 8.75 10.28
C SER A 147 20.96 8.59 8.86
N MET A 148 21.62 9.17 7.85
CA MET A 148 21.19 9.01 6.45
C MET A 148 21.12 7.53 6.02
N GLU A 149 22.02 6.70 6.53
CA GLU A 149 22.01 5.26 6.23
C GLU A 149 20.81 4.55 6.86
N GLU A 150 20.49 4.83 8.12
CA GLU A 150 19.32 4.28 8.80
C GLU A 150 18.02 4.77 8.16
N TYR A 151 17.95 6.08 7.89
CA TYR A 151 16.83 6.71 7.20
C TYR A 151 16.52 6.02 5.88
N MET A 152 17.51 5.92 4.98
CA MET A 152 17.28 5.38 3.64
C MET A 152 16.80 3.93 3.66
N ARG A 153 17.19 3.12 4.66
CA ARG A 153 16.70 1.73 4.76
C ARG A 153 15.19 1.65 5.01
N VAL A 154 14.64 2.57 5.79
CA VAL A 154 13.19 2.63 6.08
C VAL A 154 12.47 3.44 5.00
N ALA A 155 13.01 4.61 4.67
CA ALA A 155 12.44 5.56 3.72
C ALA A 155 12.21 4.96 2.32
N LEU A 156 13.12 4.10 1.83
CA LEU A 156 12.94 3.42 0.54
C LEU A 156 11.76 2.44 0.55
N VAL A 157 11.46 1.83 1.70
CA VAL A 157 10.33 0.92 1.84
C VAL A 157 9.02 1.70 1.98
N THR A 158 8.99 2.75 2.80
CA THR A 158 7.83 3.62 3.02
C THR A 158 7.45 4.42 1.76
N GLY A 159 8.35 4.55 0.78
CA GLY A 159 8.02 5.05 -0.56
C GLY A 159 7.07 4.13 -1.35
N ALA A 160 6.72 2.95 -0.81
CA ALA A 160 5.73 2.00 -1.32
C ALA A 160 5.99 1.41 -2.72
N TYR A 161 7.05 1.80 -3.42
CA TYR A 161 7.35 1.33 -4.78
C TYR A 161 7.55 -0.18 -4.86
N LYS A 162 8.17 -0.81 -3.86
CA LYS A 162 8.27 -2.29 -3.80
C LYS A 162 6.90 -2.95 -3.70
N MET A 163 6.00 -2.41 -2.88
CA MET A 163 4.62 -2.89 -2.76
C MET A 163 3.84 -2.69 -4.06
N LEU A 164 3.95 -1.52 -4.69
CA LEU A 164 3.29 -1.22 -5.95
C LEU A 164 3.80 -2.11 -7.09
N ALA A 165 5.12 -2.28 -7.22
CA ALA A 165 5.72 -3.14 -8.24
C ALA A 165 5.26 -4.60 -8.07
N THR A 166 5.35 -5.14 -6.86
CA THR A 166 4.91 -6.51 -6.54
C THR A 166 3.42 -6.70 -6.82
N THR A 167 2.58 -5.75 -6.41
CA THR A 167 1.12 -5.82 -6.65
C THR A 167 0.78 -5.67 -8.13
N SER A 168 1.55 -4.87 -8.87
CA SER A 168 1.31 -4.65 -10.30
C SER A 168 1.41 -5.94 -11.13
N PHE A 169 2.30 -6.85 -10.71
CA PHE A 169 2.55 -8.14 -11.34
C PHE A 169 1.39 -9.13 -11.22
N VAL A 170 0.56 -8.99 -10.18
CA VAL A 170 -0.55 -9.92 -9.89
C VAL A 170 -1.51 -10.01 -11.08
N GLY A 171 -1.96 -8.86 -11.59
CA GLY A 171 -2.95 -8.81 -12.66
C GLY A 171 -2.40 -8.91 -14.09
N MET A 172 -1.12 -9.21 -14.29
CA MET A 172 -0.48 -9.24 -15.62
C MET A 172 -0.70 -10.55 -16.40
N GLY A 173 -1.46 -11.50 -15.86
CA GLY A 173 -1.71 -12.81 -16.47
C GLY A 173 -0.45 -13.69 -16.54
N ASP A 174 -0.46 -14.66 -17.45
CA ASP A 174 0.57 -15.71 -17.57
C ASP A 174 1.98 -15.21 -17.91
N LEU A 175 2.14 -13.93 -18.25
CA LEU A 175 3.46 -13.32 -18.46
C LEU A 175 4.31 -13.34 -17.18
N VAL A 176 3.68 -13.26 -16.01
CA VAL A 176 4.35 -13.19 -14.72
C VAL A 176 4.35 -14.56 -14.06
N THR A 177 5.55 -15.09 -13.84
CA THR A 177 5.81 -16.35 -13.15
C THR A 177 6.18 -16.13 -11.68
N LYS A 178 6.31 -17.21 -10.93
CA LYS A 178 6.77 -17.18 -9.54
C LYS A 178 8.17 -16.55 -9.40
N GLU A 179 9.06 -16.83 -10.35
CA GLU A 179 10.42 -16.28 -10.39
C GLU A 179 10.41 -14.75 -10.54
N ALA A 180 9.41 -14.18 -11.24
CA ALA A 180 9.26 -12.72 -11.34
C ALA A 180 8.91 -12.11 -9.97
N PHE A 181 8.09 -12.78 -9.17
CA PHE A 181 7.78 -12.35 -7.80
C PHE A 181 8.98 -12.49 -6.86
N GLU A 182 9.73 -13.59 -6.95
CA GLU A 182 10.95 -13.78 -6.16
C GLU A 182 12.01 -12.73 -6.55
N TRP A 183 12.15 -12.45 -7.84
CA TRP A 183 13.04 -11.40 -8.35
C TRP A 183 12.66 -10.01 -7.83
N VAL A 184 11.39 -9.59 -7.90
CA VAL A 184 11.00 -8.26 -7.39
C VAL A 184 11.14 -8.16 -5.87
N LEU A 185 10.86 -9.24 -5.13
CA LEU A 185 11.05 -9.27 -3.67
C LEU A 185 12.52 -9.26 -3.24
N SER A 186 13.43 -9.77 -4.08
CA SER A 186 14.89 -9.68 -3.87
C SER A 186 15.44 -8.25 -3.99
N ASP A 187 14.57 -7.28 -4.26
CA ASP A 187 14.88 -5.85 -4.34
C ASP A 187 15.94 -5.54 -5.42
N PRO A 188 15.61 -5.74 -6.72
CA PRO A 188 16.58 -5.59 -7.80
C PRO A 188 16.98 -4.13 -7.99
N LEU A 189 18.16 -3.87 -8.56
CA LEU A 189 18.73 -2.53 -8.72
C LEU A 189 17.77 -1.52 -9.38
N ILE A 190 16.96 -1.96 -10.34
CA ILE A 190 15.95 -1.11 -10.99
C ILE A 190 14.88 -0.62 -10.00
N LEU A 191 14.45 -1.48 -9.08
CA LEU A 191 13.47 -1.14 -8.06
C LEU A 191 14.07 -0.24 -6.99
N GLN A 192 15.31 -0.52 -6.57
CA GLN A 192 16.05 0.34 -5.65
C GLN A 192 16.19 1.75 -6.24
N ALA A 193 16.63 1.87 -7.50
CA ALA A 193 16.78 3.15 -8.17
C ALA A 193 15.45 3.91 -8.29
N ALA A 194 14.37 3.23 -8.67
CA ALA A 194 13.04 3.83 -8.74
C ALA A 194 12.55 4.30 -7.35
N SER A 195 12.81 3.53 -6.31
CA SER A 195 12.46 3.87 -4.92
C SER A 195 13.25 5.08 -4.41
N VAL A 196 14.55 5.17 -4.75
CA VAL A 196 15.39 6.34 -4.45
C VAL A 196 14.86 7.59 -5.13
N ILE A 197 14.52 7.50 -6.42
CA ILE A 197 13.94 8.63 -7.16
C ILE A 197 12.62 9.06 -6.51
N CYS A 198 11.72 8.11 -6.23
CA CYS A 198 10.45 8.40 -5.59
C CYS A 198 10.65 9.12 -4.24
N ARG A 199 11.42 8.51 -3.34
CA ARG A 199 11.61 9.02 -1.98
C ARG A 199 12.24 10.41 -1.97
N LEU A 200 13.36 10.58 -2.65
CA LEU A 200 14.08 11.86 -2.61
C LEU A 200 13.31 12.99 -3.32
N MET A 201 12.59 12.70 -4.41
CA MET A 201 11.74 13.71 -5.05
C MET A 201 10.56 14.10 -4.16
N ASP A 202 9.95 13.13 -3.47
CA ASP A 202 8.85 13.39 -2.55
C ASP A 202 9.29 14.25 -1.37
N ASP A 203 10.41 13.89 -0.72
CA ASP A 203 10.98 14.63 0.41
C ASP A 203 11.34 16.07 0.01
N MET A 204 11.94 16.27 -1.18
CA MET A 204 12.29 17.60 -1.69
C MET A 204 11.07 18.49 -1.93
N VAL A 205 9.96 17.93 -2.42
CA VAL A 205 8.74 18.69 -2.76
C VAL A 205 7.90 18.95 -1.51
N SER A 206 7.89 18.02 -0.55
CA SER A 206 7.16 18.16 0.71
C SER A 206 7.88 19.05 1.73
N HIS A 207 9.20 19.23 1.61
CA HIS A 207 9.96 20.14 2.46
C HIS A 207 9.51 21.59 2.27
N LYS A 208 8.83 22.13 3.28
CA LYS A 208 8.57 23.56 3.37
C LYS A 208 9.80 24.25 3.91
N VAL A 209 10.40 25.14 3.12
CA VAL A 209 11.38 26.11 3.62
C VAL A 209 10.66 26.98 4.65
N ILE A 210 11.07 26.88 5.91
CA ILE A 210 10.59 27.71 7.03
C ILE A 210 11.30 29.06 6.96
#